data_AF-A0A0Q6MU27-F1
#
_entry.id   AF-A0A0Q6MU27-F1
#
_cell.length_a   1.000
_cell.length_b   1.000
_cell.length_c   1.000
_cell.angle_alpha   90.00
_cell.angle_beta   90.00
_cell.angle_gamma   90.00
#
_symmetry.space_group_name_H-M   'P 1'
#
loop_
_entity.id
_entity.type
_entity.pdbx_description
1 polymer ?
#
loop_
_entity_poly.entity_id
_entity_poly.type
_entity_poly.pdbx_seq_one_letter_code
_entity_poly.pdbx_strand_id
1 'polypeptide(L)'
;MGPQYTSCVEEKDYSGLNYAYIALLLAVTSGGGIFAVLSAGFGGLVALAAFLEALRYVLNWLVHGKLICLHRQANADCACGGAPALTVCAIGEIVDTEAVGQDKNPIEDIDDDFAINLALFPLQMGDFAARGYVAPETVLRGTKRTYSDGFRTYLQGLMAIATLPTRVQADLLTRRQNAHGELAEFGYLRTMVMHSNGSYLPWTEVVGRDSGTPLAGPDEHARWLDYVLKNAALRPEKFSAPVLHCEFEGSRPHDMLAALEGFPFGGSFCKKNWFTKLVCRIVSAILAPVVLAAVALAWARNTEGSTDGALVDGGTIGPKDRVIVRGAWVYDTGHQGWNEIHGVRIVQRVDAVPTDPADFKAFLHRWCERLAETPMDEGAPRRGPPSVGTSRPQDVPAAAATLAAQNEPHNLWTLHPAVDGCRPVDRSPPAPTVPPPLH
;
A
#
# COMPACT_ATOMS: atom_id res chain seq x y z
N MET A 1 12.47 -4.47 -8.34
CA MET A 1 11.59 -3.48 -7.68
C MET A 1 10.18 -3.78 -8.13
N GLY A 2 9.24 -3.78 -7.18
CA GLY A 2 7.83 -3.97 -7.43
C GLY A 2 7.27 -2.94 -8.41
N PRO A 3 6.16 -3.31 -9.09
CA PRO A 3 5.46 -2.39 -9.97
C PRO A 3 4.91 -1.20 -9.18
N GLN A 4 4.62 -0.13 -9.92
CA GLN A 4 3.91 1.04 -9.42
C GLN A 4 3.05 1.57 -10.57
N TYR A 5 1.77 1.26 -10.49
CA TYR A 5 0.68 1.66 -11.37
C TYR A 5 -0.02 2.92 -10.86
N THR A 6 -0.08 3.14 -9.54
CA THR A 6 -0.76 4.30 -8.96
C THR A 6 0.16 5.51 -8.77
N SER A 7 -0.45 6.69 -8.71
CA SER A 7 0.20 7.96 -8.38
C SER A 7 -0.61 8.71 -7.33
N CYS A 8 0.08 9.38 -6.41
CA CYS A 8 -0.56 10.28 -5.46
C CYS A 8 -0.64 11.71 -5.97
N VAL A 9 -1.60 12.47 -5.43
CA VAL A 9 -1.77 13.91 -5.65
C VAL A 9 -1.38 14.69 -4.40
N GLU A 10 -1.04 15.97 -4.57
CA GLU A 10 -0.86 16.86 -3.42
C GLU A 10 -2.20 17.11 -2.73
N GLU A 11 -2.18 17.38 -1.42
CA GLU A 11 -3.40 17.62 -0.62
C GLU A 11 -4.29 18.71 -1.23
N LYS A 12 -3.69 19.78 -1.78
CA LYS A 12 -4.42 20.88 -2.43
C LYS A 12 -5.07 20.50 -3.76
N ASP A 13 -4.61 19.43 -4.40
CA ASP A 13 -5.08 18.96 -5.70
C ASP A 13 -6.02 17.75 -5.55
N TYR A 14 -6.21 17.26 -4.32
CA TYR A 14 -7.11 16.16 -4.02
C TYR A 14 -8.58 16.53 -4.28
N SER A 15 -9.28 15.63 -4.95
CA SER A 15 -10.73 15.67 -5.12
C SER A 15 -11.30 14.30 -4.79
N GLY A 16 -12.23 14.27 -3.84
CA GLY A 16 -12.88 13.03 -3.43
C GLY A 16 -13.68 12.40 -4.56
N LEU A 17 -13.84 11.07 -4.47
CA LEU A 17 -14.62 10.32 -5.44
C LEU A 17 -16.07 10.80 -5.44
N ASN A 18 -16.58 11.19 -6.60
CA ASN A 18 -17.97 11.61 -6.71
C ASN A 18 -18.90 10.39 -6.65
N TYR A 19 -19.61 10.25 -5.51
CA TYR A 19 -20.56 9.16 -5.21
C TYR A 19 -21.66 8.96 -6.26
N ALA A 20 -21.98 9.96 -7.08
CA ALA A 20 -22.94 9.79 -8.17
C ALA A 20 -22.45 8.79 -9.23
N TYR A 21 -21.13 8.74 -9.50
CA TYR A 21 -20.56 7.76 -10.42
C TYR A 21 -20.56 6.35 -9.81
N ILE A 22 -20.28 6.23 -8.51
CA ILE A 22 -20.37 4.94 -7.79
C ILE A 22 -21.80 4.41 -7.83
N ALA A 23 -22.79 5.26 -7.50
CA ALA A 23 -24.19 4.89 -7.52
C ALA A 23 -24.65 4.45 -8.93
N LEU A 24 -24.16 5.12 -9.98
CA LEU A 24 -24.42 4.74 -11.37
C LEU A 24 -23.81 3.37 -11.69
N LEU A 25 -22.57 3.10 -11.30
CA LEU A 25 -21.94 1.79 -11.50
C LEU A 25 -22.70 0.68 -10.76
N LEU A 26 -23.03 0.89 -9.47
CA LEU A 26 -23.81 -0.06 -8.67
C LEU A 26 -25.18 -0.35 -9.29
N ALA A 27 -25.89 0.67 -9.76
CA ALA A 27 -27.21 0.50 -10.38
C ALA A 27 -27.13 -0.36 -11.65
N VAL A 28 -26.07 -0.20 -12.45
CA VAL A 28 -25.87 -0.98 -13.68
C VAL A 28 -25.45 -2.41 -13.37
N THR A 29 -24.56 -2.64 -12.40
CA THR A 29 -24.07 -3.99 -12.06
C THR A 29 -25.11 -4.82 -11.32
N SER A 30 -25.81 -4.24 -10.34
CA SER A 30 -26.82 -4.94 -9.53
C SER A 30 -28.11 -5.29 -10.30
N GLY A 31 -28.46 -4.52 -11.33
CA GLY A 31 -29.68 -4.75 -12.12
C GLY A 31 -29.58 -5.84 -13.19
N GLY A 32 -28.49 -6.61 -13.27
CA GLY A 32 -28.18 -7.44 -14.44
C GLY A 32 -27.97 -6.61 -15.72
N GLY A 33 -27.61 -5.33 -15.52
CA GLY A 33 -27.85 -4.24 -16.45
C GLY A 33 -27.08 -4.33 -17.76
N ILE A 34 -25.93 -4.98 -17.82
CA ILE A 34 -25.18 -5.06 -19.10
C ILE A 34 -26.01 -5.78 -20.16
N PHE A 35 -26.72 -6.86 -19.81
CA PHE A 35 -27.59 -7.56 -20.74
C PHE A 35 -28.90 -6.82 -21.03
N ALA A 36 -29.51 -6.19 -20.02
CA ALA A 36 -30.73 -5.40 -20.20
C ALA A 36 -30.49 -4.16 -21.07
N VAL A 37 -29.34 -3.51 -20.89
CA VAL A 37 -28.88 -2.34 -21.66
C VAL A 37 -28.68 -2.68 -23.13
N LEU A 38 -28.14 -3.85 -23.46
CA LEU A 38 -28.01 -4.28 -24.86
C LEU A 38 -29.36 -4.57 -25.52
N SER A 39 -30.40 -4.90 -24.75
CA SER A 39 -31.74 -5.21 -25.28
C SER A 39 -32.68 -4.01 -25.44
N ALA A 40 -32.38 -2.85 -24.82
CA ALA A 40 -33.31 -1.73 -24.68
C ALA A 40 -33.25 -0.65 -25.79
N GLY A 41 -32.60 -0.92 -26.93
CA GLY A 41 -32.50 0.04 -28.04
C GLY A 41 -31.74 1.32 -27.68
N PHE A 42 -32.25 2.49 -28.10
CA PHE A 42 -31.55 3.78 -27.92
C PHE A 42 -31.30 4.15 -26.45
N GLY A 43 -32.23 3.82 -25.54
CA GLY A 43 -32.04 4.02 -24.10
C GLY A 43 -30.88 3.22 -23.53
N GLY A 44 -30.65 2.02 -24.08
CA GLY A 44 -29.50 1.19 -23.78
C GLY A 44 -28.18 1.85 -24.17
N LEU A 45 -28.08 2.41 -25.37
CA LEU A 45 -26.85 3.05 -25.84
C LEU A 45 -26.43 4.23 -24.95
N VAL A 46 -27.39 5.03 -24.47
CA VAL A 46 -27.12 6.14 -23.54
C VAL A 46 -26.65 5.62 -22.18
N ALA A 47 -27.29 4.59 -21.64
CA ALA A 47 -26.90 3.98 -20.38
C ALA A 47 -25.50 3.36 -20.44
N LEU A 48 -25.15 2.71 -21.56
CA LEU A 48 -23.83 2.12 -21.78
C LEU A 48 -22.73 3.18 -21.87
N ALA A 49 -22.96 4.26 -22.62
CA ALA A 49 -22.00 5.35 -22.70
C ALA A 49 -21.79 6.03 -21.33
N ALA A 50 -22.86 6.23 -20.56
CA ALA A 50 -22.78 6.76 -19.20
C ALA A 50 -22.02 5.82 -18.26
N PHE A 51 -22.24 4.50 -18.38
CA PHE A 51 -21.51 3.48 -17.63
C PHE A 51 -20.01 3.49 -17.93
N LEU A 52 -19.62 3.51 -19.21
CA LEU A 52 -18.20 3.55 -19.59
C LEU A 52 -17.49 4.81 -19.10
N GLU A 53 -18.16 5.96 -19.16
CA GLU A 53 -17.61 7.21 -18.61
C GLU A 53 -17.48 7.15 -17.09
N ALA A 54 -18.49 6.60 -16.39
CA ALA A 54 -18.44 6.40 -14.95
C ALA A 54 -17.30 5.46 -14.54
N LEU A 55 -17.14 4.36 -15.27
CA LEU A 55 -16.06 3.40 -15.05
C LEU A 55 -14.70 4.05 -15.29
N ARG A 56 -14.53 4.79 -16.38
CA ARG A 56 -13.31 5.55 -16.67
C ARG A 56 -12.99 6.53 -15.55
N TYR A 57 -13.98 7.28 -15.08
CA TYR A 57 -13.81 8.25 -14.00
C TYR A 57 -13.35 7.58 -12.71
N VAL A 58 -13.99 6.48 -12.31
CA VAL A 58 -13.63 5.72 -11.11
C VAL A 58 -12.22 5.13 -11.24
N LEU A 59 -11.89 4.48 -12.37
CA LEU A 59 -10.57 3.91 -12.60
C LEU A 59 -9.47 4.99 -12.62
N ASN A 60 -9.72 6.12 -13.28
CA ASN A 60 -8.78 7.25 -13.26
C ASN A 60 -8.59 7.79 -11.84
N TRP A 61 -9.66 7.84 -11.04
CA TRP A 61 -9.54 8.22 -9.63
C TRP A 61 -8.73 7.18 -8.84
N LEU A 62 -9.00 5.87 -9.00
CA LEU A 62 -8.24 4.81 -8.34
C LEU A 62 -6.73 4.90 -8.66
N VAL A 63 -6.37 5.11 -9.93
CA VAL A 63 -4.98 5.14 -10.38
C VAL A 63 -4.28 6.48 -10.06
N HIS A 64 -5.00 7.62 -10.15
CA HIS A 64 -4.36 8.94 -10.14
C HIS A 64 -4.88 9.94 -9.11
N GLY A 65 -5.92 9.62 -8.34
CA GLY A 65 -6.58 10.59 -7.45
C GLY A 65 -6.94 10.05 -6.06
N LYS A 66 -6.90 8.74 -5.86
CA LYS A 66 -7.22 8.03 -4.60
C LYS A 66 -6.21 8.36 -3.51
N LEU A 67 -4.93 8.49 -3.87
CA LEU A 67 -3.84 8.63 -2.92
C LEU A 67 -3.41 10.10 -2.77
N ILE A 68 -3.21 10.56 -1.54
CA ILE A 68 -2.60 11.86 -1.24
C ILE A 68 -1.16 11.66 -0.80
N CYS A 69 -0.24 12.41 -1.41
CA CYS A 69 1.18 12.31 -1.13
C CYS A 69 1.51 12.79 0.31
N LEU A 70 2.16 11.95 1.11
CA LEU A 70 2.66 12.34 2.43
C LEU A 70 4.16 12.65 2.34
N HIS A 71 4.50 13.93 2.46
CA HIS A 71 5.88 14.38 2.43
C HIS A 71 6.51 14.30 3.83
N ARG A 72 7.59 13.54 3.96
CA ARG A 72 8.45 13.64 5.14
C ARG A 72 9.30 14.90 5.00
N GLN A 73 9.09 15.89 5.87
CA GLN A 73 9.87 17.14 5.81
C GLN A 73 11.37 16.86 5.87
N ALA A 74 12.12 17.44 4.95
CA ALA A 74 13.59 17.33 4.85
C ALA A 74 14.37 17.91 6.06
N ASN A 75 13.69 18.57 7.02
CA ASN A 75 14.31 19.30 8.12
C ASN A 75 14.27 18.58 9.48
N ALA A 76 13.93 17.28 9.54
CA ALA A 76 13.90 16.53 10.80
C ALA A 76 14.83 15.31 10.72
N ASP A 77 16.14 15.52 10.87
CA ASP A 77 17.23 14.55 11.19
C ASP A 77 17.32 13.19 10.46
N CYS A 78 16.39 12.83 9.59
CA CYS A 78 16.42 11.65 8.72
C CYS A 78 16.83 12.11 7.33
N ALA A 79 18.11 11.95 7.01
CA ALA A 79 18.70 12.26 5.71
C ALA A 79 18.41 11.11 4.72
N CYS A 80 17.14 10.83 4.45
CA CYS A 80 16.76 9.95 3.33
C CYS A 80 16.94 10.72 2.02
N GLY A 81 18.20 10.98 1.63
CA GLY A 81 18.55 11.60 0.36
C GLY A 81 18.62 10.57 -0.76
N GLY A 82 17.77 10.70 -1.77
CA GLY A 82 17.87 9.99 -3.04
C GLY A 82 16.68 9.09 -3.36
N ALA A 83 15.95 9.43 -4.44
CA ALA A 83 14.63 8.93 -4.89
C ALA A 83 13.43 9.65 -4.22
N PRO A 84 12.26 9.78 -4.88
CA PRO A 84 11.32 10.89 -4.70
C PRO A 84 10.92 11.06 -3.23
N ALA A 85 10.72 12.31 -2.78
CA ALA A 85 10.43 12.74 -1.40
C ALA A 85 9.29 11.99 -0.67
N LEU A 86 8.62 11.10 -1.38
CA LEU A 86 7.50 10.26 -1.00
C LEU A 86 7.93 8.85 -0.57
N THR A 87 9.12 8.37 -0.95
CA THR A 87 9.52 7.00 -0.60
C THR A 87 9.96 6.92 0.85
N VAL A 88 9.28 6.11 1.65
CA VAL A 88 9.67 5.82 3.04
C VAL A 88 10.14 4.38 3.18
N CYS A 89 10.74 4.10 4.33
CA CYS A 89 11.22 2.78 4.70
C CYS A 89 10.67 2.45 6.09
N ALA A 90 10.12 1.25 6.22
CA ALA A 90 9.59 0.71 7.45
C ALA A 90 10.24 -0.64 7.77
N ILE A 91 10.46 -0.91 9.05
CA ILE A 91 10.94 -2.18 9.59
C ILE A 91 9.93 -2.63 10.63
N GLY A 92 9.36 -3.81 10.39
CA GLY A 92 8.28 -4.35 11.22
C GLY A 92 8.18 -5.87 11.12
N GLU A 93 7.30 -6.43 11.95
CA GLU A 93 6.89 -7.82 11.89
C GLU A 93 5.52 -7.89 11.20
N ILE A 94 5.36 -8.78 10.21
CA ILE A 94 4.09 -8.99 9.52
C ILE A 94 3.13 -9.64 10.53
N VAL A 95 2.08 -8.94 10.93
CA VAL A 95 1.09 -9.49 11.88
C VAL A 95 -0.14 -10.06 11.20
N ASP A 96 -0.48 -9.57 10.02
CA ASP A 96 -1.61 -10.03 9.23
C ASP A 96 -1.37 -9.76 7.74
N THR A 97 -2.06 -10.49 6.87
CA THR A 97 -2.03 -10.32 5.41
C THR A 97 -3.44 -10.31 4.87
N GLU A 98 -3.69 -9.42 3.91
CA GLU A 98 -4.97 -9.28 3.22
C GLU A 98 -4.81 -9.74 1.78
N ALA A 99 -5.55 -10.80 1.44
CA ALA A 99 -5.61 -11.24 0.06
C ALA A 99 -6.38 -10.22 -0.79
N VAL A 100 -6.11 -10.23 -2.09
CA VAL A 100 -6.87 -9.47 -3.07
C VAL A 100 -8.36 -9.76 -2.94
N GLY A 101 -9.17 -8.69 -2.93
CA GLY A 101 -10.63 -8.77 -2.80
C GLY A 101 -11.13 -9.12 -1.40
N GLN A 102 -10.25 -9.32 -0.41
CA GLN A 102 -10.67 -9.60 0.96
C GLN A 102 -11.41 -8.40 1.55
N ASP A 103 -12.56 -8.64 2.19
CA ASP A 103 -13.38 -7.62 2.86
C ASP A 103 -13.87 -6.47 1.94
N LYS A 104 -13.72 -6.61 0.62
CA LYS A 104 -14.08 -5.62 -0.40
C LYS A 104 -15.45 -5.95 -1.01
N ASN A 105 -16.28 -4.93 -1.23
CA ASN A 105 -17.47 -5.09 -2.06
C ASN A 105 -17.10 -5.20 -3.56
N PRO A 106 -18.01 -5.62 -4.47
CA PRO A 106 -17.67 -5.84 -5.88
C PRO A 106 -17.08 -4.63 -6.65
N ILE A 107 -17.28 -3.39 -6.17
CA ILE A 107 -16.63 -2.20 -6.74
C ILE A 107 -15.26 -1.98 -6.14
N GLU A 108 -15.12 -2.20 -4.83
CA GLU A 108 -13.81 -2.16 -4.17
C GLU A 108 -12.90 -3.28 -4.66
N ASP A 109 -13.47 -4.40 -5.12
CA ASP A 109 -12.74 -5.51 -5.75
C ASP A 109 -12.11 -5.13 -7.11
N ILE A 110 -12.37 -3.92 -7.64
CA ILE A 110 -11.61 -3.37 -8.77
C ILE A 110 -10.17 -3.07 -8.35
N ASP A 111 -9.99 -2.63 -7.10
CA ASP A 111 -8.68 -2.43 -6.48
C ASP A 111 -8.16 -3.81 -6.06
N ASP A 112 -7.16 -4.28 -6.79
CA ASP A 112 -6.60 -5.63 -6.70
C ASP A 112 -5.30 -5.70 -5.91
N ASP A 113 -5.13 -4.77 -4.98
CA ASP A 113 -3.94 -4.68 -4.15
C ASP A 113 -3.91 -5.79 -3.10
N PHE A 114 -2.73 -6.38 -2.91
CA PHE A 114 -2.44 -7.30 -1.80
C PHE A 114 -1.80 -6.50 -0.69
N ALA A 115 -2.17 -6.74 0.56
CA ALA A 115 -1.62 -5.96 1.66
C ALA A 115 -0.99 -6.82 2.77
N ILE A 116 0.02 -6.25 3.41
CA ILE A 116 0.56 -6.74 4.69
C ILE A 116 0.40 -5.66 5.75
N ASN A 117 0.19 -6.11 6.98
CA ASN A 117 0.10 -5.22 8.14
C ASN A 117 1.33 -5.41 9.02
N LEU A 118 2.07 -4.34 9.26
CA LEU A 118 3.30 -4.37 10.02
C LEU A 118 3.11 -3.86 11.44
N ALA A 119 3.50 -4.66 12.42
CA ALA A 119 3.85 -4.16 13.75
C ALA A 119 5.24 -3.50 13.68
N LEU A 120 5.31 -2.19 13.81
CA LEU A 120 6.58 -1.48 13.65
C LEU A 120 7.52 -1.69 14.83
N PHE A 121 8.78 -2.03 14.52
CA PHE A 121 9.84 -2.05 15.51
C PHE A 121 10.14 -0.64 16.05
N PRO A 122 10.56 -0.52 17.32
CA PRO A 122 10.98 -1.61 18.23
C PRO A 122 9.84 -2.26 19.03
N LEU A 123 8.57 -1.94 18.74
CA LEU A 123 7.42 -2.42 19.51
C LEU A 123 7.14 -3.89 19.19
N GLN A 124 6.92 -4.70 20.22
CA GLN A 124 6.55 -6.10 20.08
C GLN A 124 5.04 -6.30 20.34
N MET A 125 4.46 -7.36 19.78
CA MET A 125 3.04 -7.69 20.02
C MET A 125 2.69 -7.85 21.50
N GLY A 126 3.62 -8.37 22.31
CA GLY A 126 3.48 -8.46 23.76
C GLY A 126 3.31 -7.09 24.44
N ASP A 127 3.96 -6.03 23.93
CA ASP A 127 3.86 -4.68 24.48
C ASP A 127 2.45 -4.10 24.28
N PHE A 128 1.82 -4.39 23.14
CA PHE A 128 0.46 -3.96 22.86
C PHE A 128 -0.56 -4.72 23.70
N ALA A 129 -0.40 -6.05 23.83
CA ALA A 129 -1.29 -6.86 24.65
C ALA A 129 -1.22 -6.49 26.14
N ALA A 130 -0.02 -6.30 26.69
CA ALA A 130 0.18 -5.97 28.11
C ALA A 130 -0.44 -4.63 28.52
N ARG A 131 -0.59 -3.70 27.57
CA ARG A 131 -1.18 -2.37 27.81
C ARG A 131 -2.70 -2.36 27.71
N GLY A 132 -3.28 -3.50 27.30
CA GLY A 132 -4.71 -3.74 27.25
C GLY A 132 -5.41 -3.02 26.11
N TYR A 133 -6.12 -3.78 25.28
CA TYR A 133 -7.34 -3.27 24.66
C TYR A 133 -8.43 -4.34 24.74
N VAL A 134 -9.63 -3.91 25.11
CA VAL A 134 -10.82 -4.72 25.29
C VAL A 134 -11.60 -4.71 23.97
N ALA A 135 -12.00 -5.89 23.49
CA ALA A 135 -12.78 -6.03 22.27
C ALA A 135 -14.00 -5.07 22.22
N PRO A 136 -14.28 -4.42 21.08
CA PRO A 136 -15.48 -3.60 20.87
C PRO A 136 -16.81 -4.34 21.12
N GLU A 137 -16.79 -5.67 21.22
CA GLU A 137 -17.99 -6.49 21.39
C GLU A 137 -18.70 -6.27 22.75
N THR A 138 -17.97 -5.87 23.79
CA THR A 138 -18.58 -5.39 25.05
C THR A 138 -19.29 -4.03 24.90
N VAL A 139 -19.10 -3.34 23.77
CA VAL A 139 -19.49 -1.94 23.52
C VAL A 139 -20.75 -1.84 22.64
N LEU A 140 -21.11 -2.90 21.92
CA LEU A 140 -22.33 -2.95 21.08
C LEU A 140 -23.63 -3.11 21.90
N ARG A 141 -23.55 -3.34 23.22
CA ARG A 141 -24.70 -3.31 24.15
C ARG A 141 -24.76 -2.01 24.98
N GLY A 142 -24.91 -0.87 24.31
CA GLY A 142 -25.89 0.12 24.80
C GLY A 142 -25.46 1.39 25.55
N THR A 143 -24.19 1.85 25.59
CA THR A 143 -23.90 3.21 26.11
C THR A 143 -22.85 3.98 25.30
N LYS A 144 -23.29 5.02 24.58
CA LYS A 144 -22.44 5.93 23.77
C LYS A 144 -21.34 6.70 24.56
N ARG A 145 -21.33 6.65 25.90
CA ARG A 145 -20.44 7.50 26.74
C ARG A 145 -19.13 6.84 27.16
N THR A 146 -19.03 5.51 27.19
CA THR A 146 -17.80 4.79 27.60
C THR A 146 -16.82 4.55 26.45
N TYR A 147 -17.24 4.77 25.20
CA TYR A 147 -16.39 4.68 24.01
C TYR A 147 -15.23 5.69 24.08
N SER A 148 -15.47 6.90 24.59
CA SER A 148 -14.47 7.97 24.56
C SER A 148 -13.31 7.72 25.50
N ASP A 149 -13.54 7.10 26.66
CA ASP A 149 -12.52 7.11 27.72
C ASP A 149 -11.54 5.95 27.55
N GLY A 150 -12.02 4.74 27.26
CA GLY A 150 -11.15 3.60 26.94
C GLY A 150 -10.36 3.81 25.64
N PHE A 151 -11.03 4.31 24.59
CA PHE A 151 -10.35 4.66 23.34
C PHE A 151 -9.39 5.83 23.53
N ARG A 152 -9.71 6.87 24.33
CA ARG A 152 -8.73 7.93 24.63
C ARG A 152 -7.56 7.42 25.46
N THR A 153 -7.77 6.57 26.45
CA THR A 153 -6.65 6.01 27.24
C THR A 153 -5.75 5.14 26.36
N TYR A 154 -6.33 4.35 25.46
CA TYR A 154 -5.60 3.62 24.44
C TYR A 154 -4.86 4.54 23.48
N LEU A 155 -5.54 5.55 22.93
CA LEU A 155 -4.96 6.56 22.05
C LEU A 155 -3.84 7.33 22.75
N GLN A 156 -4.01 7.67 24.03
CA GLN A 156 -2.99 8.31 24.86
C GLN A 156 -1.83 7.37 25.15
N GLY A 157 -2.08 6.08 25.39
CA GLY A 157 -1.04 5.06 25.58
C GLY A 157 -0.24 4.84 24.29
N LEU A 158 -0.93 4.73 23.15
CA LEU A 158 -0.31 4.65 21.85
C LEU A 158 0.39 5.95 21.47
N MET A 159 -0.18 7.12 21.77
CA MET A 159 0.45 8.42 21.58
C MET A 159 1.65 8.57 22.50
N ALA A 160 1.64 8.00 23.71
CA ALA A 160 2.77 8.01 24.64
C ALA A 160 3.90 7.09 24.13
N ILE A 161 3.56 5.91 23.60
CA ILE A 161 4.50 5.01 22.91
C ILE A 161 5.09 5.71 21.70
N ALA A 162 4.21 6.36 20.95
CA ALA A 162 4.61 7.23 19.90
C ALA A 162 5.56 8.25 20.56
N THR A 163 5.23 9.13 21.54
CA THR A 163 5.98 10.35 21.95
C THR A 163 7.35 10.15 22.58
N LEU A 164 7.85 8.92 22.66
CA LEU A 164 9.16 8.65 23.24
C LEU A 164 10.32 9.27 22.42
N PRO A 165 11.38 9.80 23.06
CA PRO A 165 12.54 10.39 22.37
C PRO A 165 13.32 9.44 21.44
N THR A 166 13.02 8.14 21.45
CA THR A 166 13.62 7.09 20.63
C THR A 166 12.81 6.76 19.37
N ARG A 167 11.79 7.58 19.02
CA ARG A 167 10.92 7.43 17.84
C ARG A 167 11.68 7.36 16.52
N VAL A 168 12.02 6.15 16.12
CA VAL A 168 12.29 5.87 14.73
C VAL A 168 11.01 5.22 14.20
N GLN A 169 10.39 5.82 13.17
CA GLN A 169 9.20 5.34 12.43
C GLN A 169 7.81 5.61 13.01
N ALA A 170 7.67 6.17 14.22
CA ALA A 170 6.35 6.40 14.82
C ALA A 170 5.48 7.40 14.03
N ASP A 171 6.11 8.28 13.24
CA ASP A 171 5.44 9.18 12.32
C ASP A 171 4.65 8.45 11.23
N LEU A 172 5.06 7.22 10.87
CA LEU A 172 4.34 6.39 9.90
C LEU A 172 2.97 5.93 10.41
N LEU A 173 2.81 5.77 11.73
CA LEU A 173 1.56 5.31 12.34
C LEU A 173 0.59 6.45 12.68
N THR A 174 1.08 7.69 12.71
CA THR A 174 0.30 8.84 13.20
C THR A 174 0.02 9.82 12.08
N ARG A 175 -1.22 10.27 11.98
CA ARG A 175 -1.60 11.39 11.12
C ARG A 175 -0.81 12.65 11.52
N ARG A 176 -0.17 13.34 10.57
CA ARG A 176 0.20 14.74 10.78
C ARG A 176 -1.08 15.54 10.93
N GLN A 177 -1.13 16.48 11.87
CA GLN A 177 -2.22 17.45 11.93
C GLN A 177 -2.44 18.04 10.52
N ASN A 178 -3.62 17.84 9.94
CA ASN A 178 -3.98 18.56 8.73
C ASN A 178 -4.07 20.06 9.03
N ALA A 179 -4.06 20.90 8.01
CA ALA A 179 -4.21 22.35 8.17
C ALA A 179 -5.50 22.76 8.92
N HIS A 180 -6.44 21.83 9.10
CA HIS A 180 -7.70 22.00 9.79
C HIS A 180 -7.67 21.68 11.30
N GLY A 181 -6.52 21.25 11.85
CA GLY A 181 -6.32 21.10 13.30
C GLY A 181 -6.95 19.85 13.92
N GLU A 182 -7.27 18.84 13.11
CA GLU A 182 -7.78 17.56 13.61
C GLU A 182 -6.70 16.79 14.40
N LEU A 183 -7.10 16.06 15.44
CA LEU A 183 -6.17 15.31 16.29
C LEU A 183 -5.42 14.24 15.48
N ALA A 184 -4.18 13.94 15.87
CA ALA A 184 -3.44 12.83 15.30
C ALA A 184 -4.15 11.51 15.65
N GLU A 185 -4.73 10.87 14.65
CA GLU A 185 -5.33 9.55 14.76
C GLU A 185 -4.36 8.49 14.22
N PHE A 186 -4.48 7.26 14.72
CA PHE A 186 -3.72 6.13 14.18
C PHE A 186 -4.34 5.69 12.86
N GLY A 187 -3.50 5.24 11.92
CA GLY A 187 -3.94 4.74 10.63
C GLY A 187 -4.81 3.48 10.78
N TYR A 188 -4.17 2.34 11.02
CA TYR A 188 -4.84 1.04 11.02
C TYR A 188 -4.74 0.34 12.37
N LEU A 189 -5.83 -0.33 12.75
CA LEU A 189 -5.88 -1.24 13.88
C LEU A 189 -6.24 -2.64 13.37
N ARG A 190 -5.47 -3.65 13.75
CA ARG A 190 -5.80 -5.05 13.50
C ARG A 190 -6.18 -5.74 14.80
N THR A 191 -7.23 -6.54 14.75
CA THR A 191 -7.60 -7.41 15.86
C THR A 191 -6.64 -8.60 15.87
N MET A 192 -6.05 -8.83 17.03
CA MET A 192 -5.11 -9.90 17.30
C MET A 192 -5.64 -10.75 18.47
N VAL A 193 -5.20 -11.99 18.57
CA VAL A 193 -5.52 -12.90 19.67
C VAL A 193 -4.22 -13.27 20.37
N MET A 194 -4.07 -12.87 21.63
CA MET A 194 -2.95 -13.22 22.49
C MET A 194 -3.28 -14.47 23.30
N HIS A 195 -2.30 -15.33 23.49
CA HIS A 195 -2.35 -16.49 24.39
C HIS A 195 -1.55 -16.22 25.66
N SER A 196 -1.88 -16.91 26.74
CA SER A 196 -1.22 -16.79 28.05
C SER A 196 0.26 -17.20 28.06
N ASN A 197 0.73 -17.93 27.05
CA ASN A 197 2.14 -18.27 26.82
C ASN A 197 2.89 -17.17 26.02
N GLY A 198 2.22 -16.07 25.65
CA GLY A 198 2.78 -14.97 24.87
C GLY A 198 2.74 -15.16 23.35
N SER A 199 2.26 -16.30 22.83
CA SER A 199 2.03 -16.42 21.38
C SER A 199 0.81 -15.62 20.97
N TYR A 200 0.81 -15.14 19.73
CA TYR A 200 -0.32 -14.43 19.16
C TYR A 200 -0.65 -14.95 17.76
N LEU A 201 -1.91 -14.71 17.35
CA LEU A 201 -2.43 -14.97 16.00
C LEU A 201 -3.24 -13.76 15.53
N PRO A 202 -3.26 -13.45 14.22
CA PRO A 202 -4.21 -12.49 13.67
C PRO A 202 -5.64 -13.03 13.78
N TRP A 203 -6.62 -12.12 13.87
CA TRP A 203 -8.03 -12.47 13.93
C TRP A 203 -8.48 -13.34 12.75
N THR A 204 -7.97 -13.03 11.55
CA THR A 204 -8.24 -13.75 10.30
C THR A 204 -7.82 -15.23 10.35
N GLU A 205 -6.78 -15.58 11.09
CA GLU A 205 -6.40 -16.99 11.31
C GLU A 205 -7.32 -17.70 12.31
N VAL A 206 -7.95 -16.95 13.22
CA VAL A 206 -8.80 -17.50 14.28
C VAL A 206 -10.22 -17.74 13.82
N VAL A 207 -10.83 -16.75 13.15
CA VAL A 207 -12.22 -16.86 12.67
C VAL A 207 -12.32 -17.09 11.17
N GLY A 208 -11.20 -17.17 10.45
CA GLY A 208 -11.16 -17.19 8.99
C GLY A 208 -11.23 -15.78 8.41
N ARG A 209 -10.94 -15.68 7.11
CA ARG A 209 -11.14 -14.44 6.35
C ARG A 209 -12.61 -14.32 5.99
N ASP A 210 -13.23 -13.19 6.30
CA ASP A 210 -14.59 -12.94 5.85
C ASP A 210 -14.55 -12.71 4.33
N SER A 211 -15.50 -13.29 3.60
CA SER A 211 -15.53 -13.23 2.14
C SER A 211 -16.25 -11.99 1.63
N GLY A 212 -16.12 -10.86 2.34
CA GLY A 212 -16.68 -9.57 1.91
C GLY A 212 -18.19 -9.39 2.14
N THR A 213 -18.82 -10.13 3.07
CA THR A 213 -20.17 -9.75 3.50
C THR A 213 -20.10 -8.74 4.65
N PRO A 214 -20.68 -7.52 4.55
CA PRO A 214 -20.53 -6.41 5.51
C PRO A 214 -21.08 -6.65 6.93
N LEU A 215 -21.57 -7.86 7.20
CA LEU A 215 -22.02 -8.28 8.51
C LEU A 215 -21.04 -9.37 8.92
N ALA A 216 -20.18 -9.07 9.90
CA ALA A 216 -19.53 -10.07 10.75
C ALA A 216 -20.56 -11.17 10.99
N GLY A 217 -20.43 -12.27 10.24
CA GLY A 217 -21.52 -13.21 10.13
C GLY A 217 -21.85 -13.74 11.53
N PRO A 218 -23.10 -14.21 11.80
CA PRO A 218 -23.36 -15.02 12.99
C PRO A 218 -22.32 -16.15 13.20
N ASP A 219 -21.62 -16.53 12.12
CA ASP A 219 -20.50 -17.45 12.09
C ASP A 219 -19.22 -16.95 12.77
N GLU A 220 -18.85 -15.66 12.75
CA GLU A 220 -17.60 -15.20 13.37
C GLU A 220 -17.62 -15.35 14.89
N HIS A 221 -18.73 -14.94 15.52
CA HIS A 221 -18.92 -15.10 16.95
C HIS A 221 -18.94 -16.59 17.34
N ALA A 222 -19.57 -17.44 16.52
CA ALA A 222 -19.57 -18.88 16.73
C ALA A 222 -18.16 -19.48 16.61
N ARG A 223 -17.38 -19.07 15.58
CA ARG A 223 -15.99 -19.49 15.37
C ARG A 223 -15.08 -19.02 16.50
N TRP A 224 -15.26 -17.79 16.98
CA TRP A 224 -14.54 -17.29 18.14
C TRP A 224 -14.85 -18.10 19.41
N LEU A 225 -16.13 -18.34 19.70
CA LEU A 225 -16.53 -19.16 20.86
C LEU A 225 -15.95 -20.57 20.76
N ASP A 226 -16.04 -21.20 19.59
CA ASP A 226 -15.46 -22.51 19.33
C ASP A 226 -13.93 -22.50 19.55
N TYR A 227 -13.25 -21.47 19.04
CA TYR A 227 -11.82 -21.27 19.25
C TYR A 227 -11.47 -21.11 20.73
N VAL A 228 -12.20 -20.29 21.48
CA VAL A 228 -12.01 -20.08 22.92
C VAL A 228 -12.20 -21.39 23.68
N LEU A 229 -13.23 -22.16 23.36
CA LEU A 229 -13.50 -23.44 24.01
C LEU A 229 -12.41 -24.47 23.73
N LYS A 230 -11.97 -24.59 22.46
CA LYS A 230 -10.88 -25.49 22.05
C LYS A 230 -9.53 -25.10 22.64
N ASN A 231 -9.30 -23.81 22.87
CA ASN A 231 -8.04 -23.26 23.35
C ASN A 231 -8.13 -22.72 24.79
N ALA A 232 -9.08 -23.18 25.60
CA ALA A 232 -9.35 -22.62 26.92
C ALA A 232 -8.10 -22.62 27.85
N ALA A 233 -7.23 -23.61 27.72
CA ALA A 233 -5.97 -23.69 28.46
C ALA A 233 -5.01 -22.52 28.13
N LEU A 234 -5.07 -22.00 26.90
CA LEU A 234 -4.27 -20.87 26.46
C LEU A 234 -4.84 -19.52 26.89
N ARG A 235 -6.09 -19.47 27.39
CA ARG A 235 -6.80 -18.23 27.77
C ARG A 235 -6.69 -17.16 26.68
N PRO A 236 -7.23 -17.42 25.47
CA PRO A 236 -7.11 -16.49 24.35
C PRO A 236 -7.84 -15.17 24.65
N GLU A 237 -7.14 -14.06 24.45
CA GLU A 237 -7.66 -12.70 24.66
C GLU A 237 -7.52 -11.89 23.37
N LYS A 238 -8.61 -11.24 22.94
CA LYS A 238 -8.57 -10.32 21.81
C LYS A 238 -7.97 -8.99 22.24
N PHE A 239 -7.15 -8.40 21.39
CA PHE A 239 -6.68 -7.03 21.54
C PHE A 239 -6.54 -6.36 20.17
N SER A 240 -6.47 -5.03 20.13
CA SER A 240 -6.24 -4.27 18.90
C SER A 240 -4.81 -3.73 18.89
N ALA A 241 -4.07 -4.04 17.81
CA ALA A 241 -2.71 -3.57 17.60
C ALA A 241 -2.68 -2.49 16.50
N PRO A 242 -1.99 -1.35 16.71
CA PRO A 242 -1.73 -0.44 15.61
C PRO A 242 -0.75 -1.08 14.65
N VAL A 243 -1.05 -0.97 13.37
CA VAL A 243 -0.23 -1.52 12.30
C VAL A 243 0.03 -0.46 11.24
N LEU A 244 1.16 -0.57 10.56
CA LEU A 244 1.39 0.12 9.30
C LEU A 244 0.89 -0.77 8.17
N HIS A 245 -0.13 -0.31 7.46
CA HIS A 245 -0.62 -0.97 6.27
C HIS A 245 0.34 -0.75 5.10
N CYS A 246 0.60 -1.80 4.33
CA CYS A 246 1.56 -1.80 3.24
C CYS A 246 0.97 -2.56 2.05
N GLU A 247 0.62 -1.84 0.98
CA GLU A 247 -0.06 -2.38 -0.20
C GLU A 247 0.93 -2.64 -1.37
N PHE A 248 0.83 -3.84 -1.93
CA PHE A 248 1.53 -4.28 -3.13
C PHE A 248 0.56 -4.16 -4.29
N GLU A 249 0.86 -3.23 -5.19
CA GLU A 249 -0.09 -2.84 -6.22
C GLU A 249 -0.39 -3.96 -7.21
N GLY A 250 -1.68 -4.17 -7.43
CA GLY A 250 -2.18 -4.90 -8.57
C GLY A 250 -2.34 -4.00 -9.79
N SER A 251 -2.50 -4.63 -10.96
CA SER A 251 -2.53 -3.92 -12.25
C SER A 251 -3.94 -3.65 -12.75
N ARG A 252 -4.98 -4.20 -12.10
CA ARG A 252 -6.35 -4.22 -12.63
C ARG A 252 -6.90 -2.82 -12.91
N PRO A 253 -6.85 -1.83 -11.99
CA PRO A 253 -7.37 -0.50 -12.30
C PRO A 253 -6.65 0.16 -13.48
N HIS A 254 -5.32 0.00 -13.54
CA HIS A 254 -4.48 0.56 -14.59
C HIS A 254 -4.76 -0.06 -15.96
N ASP A 255 -4.80 -1.38 -16.05
CA ASP A 255 -4.98 -2.09 -17.31
C ASP A 255 -6.40 -1.88 -17.86
N MET A 256 -7.41 -1.83 -16.98
CA MET A 256 -8.78 -1.48 -17.37
C MET A 256 -8.87 -0.03 -17.86
N LEU A 257 -8.19 0.91 -17.18
CA LEU A 257 -8.16 2.30 -17.61
C LEU A 257 -7.49 2.43 -18.98
N ALA A 258 -6.32 1.81 -19.16
CA ALA A 258 -5.60 1.78 -20.44
C ALA A 258 -6.47 1.18 -21.57
N ALA A 259 -7.24 0.12 -21.28
CA ALA A 259 -8.18 -0.45 -22.24
C ALA A 259 -9.30 0.54 -22.62
N LEU A 260 -9.83 1.33 -21.68
CA LEU A 260 -10.81 2.38 -21.98
C LEU A 260 -10.21 3.55 -22.77
N GLU A 261 -8.99 3.94 -22.44
CA GLU A 261 -8.31 5.09 -23.06
C GLU A 261 -7.75 4.80 -24.45
N GLY A 262 -7.53 3.52 -24.78
CA GLY A 262 -7.19 3.08 -26.14
C GLY A 262 -8.24 3.44 -27.20
N PHE A 263 -9.44 3.86 -26.77
CA PHE A 263 -10.51 4.27 -27.67
C PHE A 263 -10.77 5.79 -27.63
N PRO A 264 -11.03 6.43 -28.79
CA PRO A 264 -11.06 7.89 -28.92
C PRO A 264 -12.40 8.53 -28.48
N PHE A 265 -12.88 8.23 -27.27
CA PHE A 265 -14.20 8.70 -26.82
C PHE A 265 -14.24 10.11 -26.24
N GLY A 266 -13.08 10.75 -26.01
CA GLY A 266 -12.98 12.02 -25.28
C GLY A 266 -12.19 13.13 -25.97
N GLY A 267 -11.77 12.93 -27.23
CA GLY A 267 -10.93 13.89 -27.94
C GLY A 267 -11.57 15.29 -27.99
N SER A 268 -10.73 16.33 -28.09
CA SER A 268 -11.19 17.73 -28.19
C SER A 268 -12.23 17.94 -29.30
N PHE A 269 -12.19 17.12 -30.35
CA PHE A 269 -13.19 17.03 -31.41
C PHE A 269 -14.61 16.77 -30.88
N CYS A 270 -14.79 15.80 -29.97
CA CYS A 270 -16.10 15.44 -29.40
C CYS A 270 -16.70 16.53 -28.51
N LYS A 271 -15.92 17.56 -28.13
CA LYS A 271 -16.37 18.66 -27.27
C LYS A 271 -16.78 19.91 -28.06
N LYS A 272 -16.52 19.99 -29.37
CA LYS A 272 -16.67 21.22 -30.17
C LYS A 272 -18.11 21.73 -30.32
N ASN A 273 -19.07 20.88 -30.67
CA ASN A 273 -20.46 21.28 -30.89
C ASN A 273 -21.44 20.11 -30.70
N TRP A 274 -22.75 20.37 -30.80
CA TRP A 274 -23.78 19.35 -30.57
C TRP A 274 -23.70 18.19 -31.58
N PHE A 275 -23.32 18.45 -32.83
CA PHE A 275 -23.23 17.45 -33.88
C PHE A 275 -22.05 16.49 -33.64
N THR A 276 -20.86 17.03 -33.36
CA THR A 276 -19.67 16.23 -33.00
C THR A 276 -19.89 15.42 -31.73
N LYS A 277 -20.59 15.96 -30.74
CA LYS A 277 -21.05 15.21 -29.56
C LYS A 277 -21.95 14.03 -29.95
N LEU A 278 -22.91 14.25 -30.84
CA LEU A 278 -23.81 13.19 -31.31
C LEU A 278 -23.06 12.11 -32.09
N VAL A 279 -22.17 12.49 -33.01
CA VAL A 279 -21.34 11.54 -33.78
C VAL A 279 -20.47 10.72 -32.84
N CYS A 280 -19.80 11.35 -31.88
CA CYS A 280 -18.99 10.61 -30.91
C CYS A 280 -19.85 9.67 -30.07
N ARG A 281 -21.06 10.06 -29.64
CA ARG A 281 -21.98 9.15 -28.95
C ARG A 281 -22.38 7.94 -29.79
N ILE A 282 -22.63 8.13 -31.09
CA ILE A 282 -22.96 7.03 -32.01
C ILE A 282 -21.75 6.10 -32.18
N VAL A 283 -20.56 6.65 -32.41
CA VAL A 283 -19.34 5.86 -32.54
C VAL A 283 -19.03 5.12 -31.24
N SER A 284 -19.14 5.76 -30.09
CA SER A 284 -19.01 5.13 -28.77
C SER A 284 -19.99 4.00 -28.60
N ALA A 285 -21.25 4.20 -28.95
CA ALA A 285 -22.28 3.17 -28.88
C ALA A 285 -21.96 1.96 -29.76
N ILE A 286 -21.50 2.18 -30.99
CA ILE A 286 -21.12 1.10 -31.93
C ILE A 286 -19.89 0.34 -31.43
N LEU A 287 -18.90 1.05 -30.89
CA LEU A 287 -17.66 0.45 -30.40
C LEU A 287 -17.78 -0.13 -28.98
N ALA A 288 -18.82 0.21 -28.23
CA ALA A 288 -18.96 -0.19 -26.84
C ALA A 288 -18.83 -1.70 -26.58
N PRO A 289 -19.35 -2.62 -27.42
CA PRO A 289 -19.11 -4.05 -27.23
C PRO A 289 -17.62 -4.43 -27.33
N VAL A 290 -16.86 -3.80 -28.23
CA VAL A 290 -15.41 -4.01 -28.38
C VAL A 290 -14.67 -3.47 -27.17
N VAL A 291 -15.08 -2.31 -26.67
CA VAL A 291 -14.50 -1.67 -25.47
C VAL A 291 -14.76 -2.53 -24.24
N LEU A 292 -16.00 -2.99 -24.04
CA LEU A 292 -16.35 -3.87 -22.93
C LEU A 292 -15.58 -5.19 -23.01
N ALA A 293 -15.40 -5.76 -24.21
CA ALA A 293 -14.57 -6.94 -24.39
C ALA A 293 -13.10 -6.67 -24.03
N ALA A 294 -12.55 -5.52 -24.43
CA ALA A 294 -11.19 -5.12 -24.07
C ALA A 294 -11.03 -4.92 -22.55
N VAL A 295 -11.99 -4.26 -21.90
CA VAL A 295 -12.02 -4.09 -20.43
C VAL A 295 -12.17 -5.42 -19.72
N ALA A 296 -13.04 -6.33 -20.20
CA ALA A 296 -13.18 -7.65 -19.62
C ALA A 296 -11.93 -8.52 -19.81
N LEU A 297 -11.23 -8.37 -20.94
CA LEU A 297 -9.94 -9.02 -21.15
C LEU A 297 -8.85 -8.43 -20.23
N ALA A 298 -8.83 -7.11 -20.02
CA ALA A 298 -7.94 -6.47 -19.06
C ALA A 298 -8.25 -6.95 -17.63
N TRP A 299 -9.52 -7.03 -17.26
CA TRP A 299 -9.96 -7.65 -16.01
C TRP A 299 -9.49 -9.10 -15.91
N ALA A 300 -9.60 -9.92 -16.95
CA ALA A 300 -9.21 -11.32 -16.86
C ALA A 300 -7.69 -11.55 -16.89
N ARG A 301 -6.91 -10.60 -17.41
CA ARG A 301 -5.45 -10.70 -17.60
C ARG A 301 -4.64 -9.91 -16.58
N ASN A 302 -5.30 -9.14 -15.72
CA ASN A 302 -4.61 -8.39 -14.69
C ASN A 302 -3.70 -9.33 -13.88
N THR A 303 -2.58 -8.77 -13.45
CA THR A 303 -1.77 -9.34 -12.40
C THR A 303 -2.24 -8.74 -11.09
N GLU A 304 -2.80 -9.60 -10.24
CA GLU A 304 -3.15 -9.27 -8.86
C GLU A 304 -1.92 -8.80 -8.09
N GLY A 305 -2.15 -7.92 -7.12
CA GLY A 305 -1.12 -7.50 -6.18
C GLY A 305 -0.45 -8.73 -5.57
N SER A 306 0.89 -8.72 -5.54
CA SER A 306 1.66 -9.81 -4.95
C SER A 306 3.01 -9.34 -4.46
N THR A 307 3.59 -10.12 -3.55
CA THR A 307 4.91 -9.85 -3.01
C THR A 307 6.02 -10.11 -4.01
N ASP A 308 5.79 -10.93 -5.03
CA ASP A 308 6.82 -11.50 -5.92
C ASP A 308 7.63 -10.42 -6.66
N GLY A 309 6.98 -9.34 -7.10
CA GLY A 309 7.66 -8.25 -7.79
C GLY A 309 8.52 -7.38 -6.86
N ALA A 310 8.17 -7.33 -5.58
CA ALA A 310 8.82 -6.51 -4.57
C ALA A 310 9.84 -7.28 -3.71
N LEU A 311 9.74 -8.61 -3.67
CA LEU A 311 10.61 -9.49 -2.90
C LEU A 311 12.04 -9.46 -3.44
N VAL A 312 12.96 -9.11 -2.56
CA VAL A 312 14.40 -9.20 -2.78
C VAL A 312 14.88 -10.61 -2.42
N ASP A 313 15.76 -11.20 -3.24
CA ASP A 313 16.36 -12.54 -3.06
C ASP A 313 15.39 -13.74 -3.17
N GLY A 314 14.12 -13.50 -3.47
CA GLY A 314 13.09 -14.53 -3.67
C GLY A 314 12.57 -15.15 -2.36
N GLY A 315 11.70 -16.15 -2.50
CA GLY A 315 11.03 -16.82 -1.37
C GLY A 315 9.59 -16.31 -1.15
N THR A 316 9.05 -16.57 0.04
CA THR A 316 7.72 -16.14 0.46
C THR A 316 7.83 -15.41 1.78
N ILE A 317 7.04 -14.35 1.96
CA ILE A 317 6.83 -13.72 3.26
C ILE A 317 5.45 -14.08 3.79
N GLY A 318 5.32 -14.14 5.10
CA GLY A 318 4.04 -14.40 5.77
C GLY A 318 4.00 -13.84 7.18
N PRO A 319 2.92 -14.12 7.91
CA PRO A 319 2.79 -13.73 9.31
C PRO A 319 4.02 -14.15 10.13
N LYS A 320 4.46 -13.27 11.03
CA LYS A 320 5.65 -13.36 11.91
C LYS A 320 7.00 -13.16 11.22
N ASP A 321 7.05 -13.03 9.89
CA ASP A 321 8.29 -12.61 9.25
C ASP A 321 8.62 -11.17 9.62
N ARG A 322 9.90 -10.92 9.91
CA ARG A 322 10.44 -9.59 10.12
C ARG A 322 10.91 -9.05 8.80
N VAL A 323 10.40 -7.91 8.40
CA VAL A 323 10.62 -7.36 7.07
C VAL A 323 11.03 -5.90 7.11
N ILE A 324 11.75 -5.53 6.07
CA ILE A 324 12.04 -4.16 5.69
C ILE A 324 11.22 -3.88 4.44
N VAL A 325 10.39 -2.85 4.49
CA VAL A 325 9.46 -2.46 3.42
C VAL A 325 9.80 -1.05 2.97
N ARG A 326 9.79 -0.82 1.65
CA ARG A 326 9.93 0.50 1.05
C ARG A 326 8.90 0.72 -0.05
N GLY A 327 8.30 1.89 -0.05
CA GLY A 327 7.28 2.30 -1.02
C GLY A 327 6.87 3.75 -0.81
N ALA A 328 5.83 4.21 -1.50
CA ALA A 328 5.36 5.58 -1.36
C ALA A 328 4.55 5.73 -0.07
N TRP A 329 4.90 6.73 0.74
CA TRP A 329 4.10 7.11 1.90
C TRP A 329 2.94 7.97 1.44
N VAL A 330 1.74 7.44 1.60
CA VAL A 330 0.54 8.09 1.12
C VAL A 330 -0.55 8.06 2.17
N TYR A 331 -1.48 8.97 2.00
CA TYR A 331 -2.77 8.92 2.63
C TYR A 331 -3.78 8.34 1.65
N ASP A 332 -4.27 7.14 1.93
CA ASP A 332 -5.25 6.48 1.09
C ASP A 332 -6.66 6.92 1.50
N THR A 333 -7.37 7.53 0.56
CA THR A 333 -8.73 8.06 0.77
C THR A 333 -9.82 7.03 0.48
N GLY A 334 -9.46 5.85 -0.05
CA GLY A 334 -10.37 4.80 -0.48
C GLY A 334 -10.99 3.98 0.65
N HIS A 335 -10.39 3.96 1.85
CA HIS A 335 -10.88 3.20 3.00
C HIS A 335 -10.59 3.90 4.33
N GLN A 336 -11.09 3.31 5.43
CA GLN A 336 -10.91 3.84 6.78
C GLN A 336 -9.57 3.39 7.36
N GLY A 337 -8.52 4.17 7.13
CA GLY A 337 -7.19 3.89 7.63
C GLY A 337 -6.19 4.74 6.87
N TRP A 338 -5.57 5.69 7.56
CA TRP A 338 -5.24 6.95 6.87
C TRP A 338 -3.85 6.89 6.25
N ASN A 339 -2.81 6.45 6.96
CA ASN A 339 -1.44 6.45 6.42
C ASN A 339 -0.96 5.03 6.13
N GLU A 340 -0.36 4.84 4.95
CA GLU A 340 0.17 3.56 4.52
C GLU A 340 1.39 3.71 3.62
N ILE A 341 2.08 2.58 3.40
CA ILE A 341 3.03 2.46 2.31
C ILE A 341 2.31 1.83 1.13
N HIS A 342 1.96 2.64 0.14
CA HIS A 342 1.29 2.19 -1.08
C HIS A 342 2.30 2.08 -2.22
N GLY A 343 2.12 1.07 -3.07
CA GLY A 343 3.13 0.73 -4.07
C GLY A 343 4.41 0.26 -3.40
N VAL A 344 4.32 -0.80 -2.58
CA VAL A 344 5.50 -1.44 -2.00
C VAL A 344 6.42 -1.91 -3.12
N ARG A 345 7.60 -1.31 -3.19
CA ARG A 345 8.59 -1.55 -4.25
C ARG A 345 9.66 -2.54 -3.83
N ILE A 346 9.91 -2.62 -2.53
CA ILE A 346 10.93 -3.48 -1.93
C ILE A 346 10.34 -4.06 -0.66
N VAL A 347 10.38 -5.38 -0.54
CA VAL A 347 10.22 -6.09 0.73
C VAL A 347 11.36 -7.09 0.89
N GLN A 348 12.00 -7.08 2.06
CA GLN A 348 13.11 -7.96 2.35
C GLN A 348 12.96 -8.53 3.76
N ARG A 349 13.00 -9.86 3.87
CA ARG A 349 13.00 -10.54 5.16
C ARG A 349 14.37 -10.38 5.84
N VAL A 350 14.36 -10.18 7.15
CA VAL A 350 15.55 -10.13 8.00
C VAL A 350 15.46 -11.13 9.14
N ASP A 351 16.57 -11.79 9.46
CA ASP A 351 16.60 -12.81 10.51
C ASP A 351 16.38 -12.22 11.91
N ALA A 352 16.98 -11.04 12.14
CA ALA A 352 16.93 -10.37 13.43
C ALA A 352 16.87 -8.85 13.29
N VAL A 353 16.09 -8.24 14.18
CA VAL A 353 16.06 -6.79 14.39
C VAL A 353 16.62 -6.54 15.79
N PRO A 354 17.59 -5.63 15.96
CA PRO A 354 18.12 -5.32 17.28
C PRO A 354 17.04 -4.79 18.23
N THR A 355 17.05 -5.27 19.48
CA THR A 355 16.12 -4.81 20.52
C THR A 355 16.66 -3.62 21.30
N ASP A 356 17.99 -3.43 21.33
CA ASP A 356 18.59 -2.24 21.93
C ASP A 356 18.25 -1.00 21.10
N PRO A 357 17.76 0.10 21.70
CA PRO A 357 17.36 1.29 20.96
C PRO A 357 18.47 1.95 20.13
N ALA A 358 19.72 1.93 20.60
CA ALA A 358 20.84 2.54 19.89
C ALA A 358 21.23 1.68 18.68
N ASP A 359 21.30 0.35 18.86
CA ASP A 359 21.56 -0.59 17.77
C ASP A 359 20.43 -0.60 16.74
N PHE A 360 19.17 -0.49 17.19
CA PHE A 360 18.02 -0.37 16.31
C PHE A 360 18.08 0.92 15.48
N LYS A 361 18.41 2.05 16.10
CA LYS A 361 18.59 3.32 15.38
C LYS A 361 19.69 3.20 14.30
N ALA A 362 20.81 2.55 14.63
CA ALA A 362 21.87 2.28 13.67
C ALA A 362 21.42 1.32 12.56
N PHE A 363 20.64 0.28 12.90
CA PHE A 363 20.07 -0.68 11.96
C PHE A 363 19.11 0.00 10.98
N LEU A 364 18.18 0.82 11.48
CA LEU A 364 17.28 1.60 10.64
C LEU A 364 18.05 2.55 9.73
N HIS A 365 19.03 3.30 10.27
CA HIS A 365 19.84 4.21 9.46
C HIS A 365 20.57 3.48 8.32
N ARG A 366 21.14 2.29 8.60
CA ARG A 366 21.79 1.49 7.53
C ARG A 366 20.80 1.08 6.45
N TRP A 367 19.63 0.58 6.84
CA TRP A 367 18.67 0.01 5.89
C TRP A 367 17.85 1.05 5.14
N CYS A 368 17.40 2.08 5.84
CA CYS A 368 16.47 3.06 5.31
C CYS A 368 17.16 4.29 4.70
N GLU A 369 18.39 4.60 5.11
CA GLU A 369 19.13 5.76 4.58
C GLU A 369 20.29 5.29 3.70
N ARG A 370 21.23 4.49 4.22
CA ARG A 370 22.46 4.17 3.47
C ARG A 370 22.30 3.21 2.30
N LEU A 371 21.39 2.24 2.37
CA LEU A 371 21.14 1.33 1.25
C LEU A 371 20.30 1.97 0.14
N ALA A 372 19.77 3.17 0.35
CA ALA A 372 19.19 4.01 -0.70
C ALA A 372 20.25 4.81 -1.46
N GLU A 373 21.40 5.05 -0.86
CA GLU A 373 22.50 5.78 -1.46
C GLU A 373 23.30 4.82 -2.37
N THR A 374 23.35 5.13 -3.67
CA THR A 374 24.43 4.61 -4.52
C THR A 374 25.75 5.02 -3.83
N PRO A 375 26.76 4.13 -3.69
CA PRO A 375 28.06 4.55 -3.20
C PRO A 375 28.50 5.75 -4.04
N MET A 376 28.54 6.94 -3.43
CA MET A 376 28.82 8.15 -4.21
C MET A 376 30.20 8.01 -4.86
N ASP A 377 30.29 8.34 -6.14
CA ASP A 377 31.56 8.62 -6.80
C ASP A 377 32.36 9.60 -5.94
N GLU A 378 33.60 9.23 -5.65
CA GLU A 378 34.49 9.92 -4.72
C GLU A 378 34.78 11.36 -5.15
N GLY A 379 34.01 12.31 -4.61
CA GLY A 379 34.34 13.74 -4.69
C GLY A 379 33.92 14.55 -3.46
N ALA A 380 32.95 14.07 -2.67
CA ALA A 380 32.44 14.79 -1.51
C ALA A 380 33.31 14.48 -0.26
N PRO A 381 34.06 15.45 0.29
CA PRO A 381 34.77 15.23 1.54
C PRO A 381 33.80 14.95 2.67
N ARG A 382 33.97 13.82 3.38
CA ARG A 382 33.29 13.57 4.65
C ARG A 382 33.84 14.57 5.68
N ARG A 383 32.98 15.44 6.23
CA ARG A 383 33.31 16.19 7.45
C ARG A 383 33.31 15.21 8.62
N GLY A 384 34.49 14.77 9.02
CA GLY A 384 34.68 14.19 10.35
C GLY A 384 34.47 15.24 11.44
N PRO A 385 34.25 14.82 12.71
CA PRO A 385 34.33 15.72 13.85
C PRO A 385 35.69 16.45 13.83
N PRO A 386 35.77 17.74 14.24
CA PRO A 386 36.94 18.59 14.03
C PRO A 386 38.25 18.09 14.66
N SER A 387 38.21 17.06 15.51
CA SER A 387 39.37 16.41 16.13
C SER A 387 40.01 15.30 15.29
N VAL A 388 39.36 14.83 14.23
CA VAL A 388 39.90 13.80 13.33
C VAL A 388 40.00 14.44 11.96
N GLY A 389 41.22 14.69 11.50
CA GLY A 389 41.46 15.35 10.21
C GLY A 389 40.68 14.72 9.06
N THR A 390 40.52 15.47 7.97
CA THR A 390 39.86 15.00 6.74
C THR A 390 40.63 13.82 6.13
N SER A 391 40.35 12.61 6.58
CA SER A 391 40.80 11.39 5.90
C SER A 391 39.90 11.16 4.70
N ARG A 392 40.49 11.13 3.50
CA ARG A 392 39.75 10.70 2.31
C ARG A 392 39.57 9.18 2.41
N PRO A 393 38.43 8.61 2.01
CA PRO A 393 38.27 7.15 1.92
C PRO A 393 39.43 6.46 1.17
N GLN A 394 40.04 7.19 0.24
CA GLN A 394 41.23 6.88 -0.55
C GLN A 394 42.49 6.51 0.26
N ASP A 395 42.55 6.88 1.54
CA ASP A 395 43.74 6.67 2.38
C ASP A 395 43.82 5.25 2.98
N VAL A 396 42.82 4.39 2.71
CA VAL A 396 42.84 2.98 3.11
C VAL A 396 43.19 2.14 1.87
N PRO A 397 44.30 1.37 1.86
CA PRO A 397 44.66 0.54 0.70
C PRO A 397 43.55 -0.42 0.22
N ALA A 398 42.67 -0.84 1.11
CA ALA A 398 41.50 -1.66 0.79
C ALA A 398 40.39 -0.90 0.01
N ALA A 399 40.32 0.43 0.13
CA ALA A 399 39.33 1.25 -0.56
C ALA A 399 39.63 1.34 -2.06
N ALA A 400 40.91 1.43 -2.46
CA ALA A 400 41.31 1.46 -3.87
C ALA A 400 40.92 0.17 -4.62
N ALA A 401 41.11 -0.99 -3.98
CA ALA A 401 40.71 -2.28 -4.56
C ALA A 401 39.17 -2.40 -4.65
N THR A 402 38.45 -1.92 -3.64
CA THR A 402 36.98 -1.90 -3.63
C THR A 402 36.44 -0.97 -4.73
N LEU A 403 37.05 0.21 -4.91
CA LEU A 403 36.68 1.18 -5.93
C LEU A 403 37.00 0.67 -7.35
N ALA A 404 38.16 0.03 -7.54
CA ALA A 404 38.52 -0.61 -8.80
C ALA A 404 37.50 -1.70 -9.15
N ALA A 405 37.14 -2.56 -8.19
CA ALA A 405 36.11 -3.58 -8.38
C ALA A 405 34.75 -2.95 -8.70
N GLN A 406 34.29 -1.94 -7.96
CA GLN A 406 33.01 -1.26 -8.21
C GLN A 406 32.90 -0.63 -9.61
N ASN A 407 34.03 -0.21 -10.19
CA ASN A 407 34.08 0.34 -11.54
C ASN A 407 34.10 -0.71 -12.65
N GLU A 408 34.27 -2.00 -12.32
CA GLU A 408 34.20 -3.06 -13.32
C GLU A 408 32.76 -3.16 -13.85
N PRO A 409 32.55 -3.34 -15.17
CA PRO A 409 31.20 -3.33 -15.76
C PRO A 409 30.21 -4.29 -15.11
N HIS A 410 30.71 -5.40 -14.55
CA HIS A 410 29.88 -6.40 -13.85
C HIS A 410 29.52 -6.01 -12.42
N ASN A 411 30.11 -4.94 -11.87
CA ASN A 411 29.86 -4.41 -10.53
C ASN A 411 29.17 -3.03 -10.54
N LEU A 412 28.79 -2.52 -11.71
CA LEU A 412 28.04 -1.27 -11.87
C LEU A 412 26.55 -1.49 -11.58
N TRP A 413 26.22 -1.61 -10.30
CA TRP A 413 24.86 -1.85 -9.84
C TRP A 413 24.02 -0.56 -9.85
N THR A 414 22.77 -0.66 -10.30
CA THR A 414 21.81 0.47 -10.23
C THR A 414 21.01 0.45 -8.93
N LEU A 415 20.90 -0.73 -8.31
CA LEU A 415 20.36 -1.01 -6.97
C LEU A 415 21.45 -1.76 -6.18
N HIS A 416 21.52 -1.57 -4.87
CA HIS A 416 22.56 -2.21 -4.07
C HIS A 416 22.49 -3.75 -4.20
N PRO A 417 23.61 -4.50 -4.26
CA PRO A 417 23.61 -5.97 -4.42
C PRO A 417 22.79 -6.74 -3.37
N ALA A 418 22.68 -6.18 -2.15
CA ALA A 418 21.82 -6.70 -1.08
C ALA A 418 20.30 -6.48 -1.33
N VAL A 419 19.93 -5.77 -2.39
CA VAL A 419 18.57 -5.39 -2.82
C VAL A 419 18.18 -6.07 -4.14
N ASP A 420 19.13 -6.48 -4.99
CA ASP A 420 18.83 -7.13 -6.28
C ASP A 420 19.49 -8.51 -6.47
N GLY A 421 20.17 -9.02 -5.44
CA GLY A 421 20.80 -10.34 -5.44
C GLY A 421 21.97 -10.46 -6.42
N CYS A 422 22.69 -9.36 -6.70
CA CYS A 422 23.85 -9.31 -7.61
C CYS A 422 23.51 -9.69 -9.07
N ARG A 423 22.27 -9.46 -9.54
CA ARG A 423 21.92 -9.74 -10.94
C ARG A 423 22.51 -8.66 -11.86
N PRO A 424 23.42 -8.99 -12.80
CA PRO A 424 23.95 -7.99 -13.72
C PRO A 424 22.81 -7.43 -14.56
N VAL A 425 22.74 -6.10 -14.65
CA VAL A 425 21.80 -5.43 -15.57
C VAL A 425 22.25 -5.78 -16.98
N ASP A 426 21.50 -6.63 -17.65
CA ASP A 426 21.74 -6.96 -19.06
C ASP A 426 21.45 -5.71 -19.89
N ARG A 427 22.47 -4.86 -20.09
CA ARG A 427 22.41 -3.65 -20.93
C ARG A 427 22.42 -3.97 -22.41
N SER A 428 21.91 -5.14 -22.80
CA SER A 428 21.59 -5.39 -24.19
C SER A 428 20.66 -4.25 -24.66
N PRO A 429 21.05 -3.47 -25.69
CA PRO A 429 20.19 -2.41 -26.19
C PRO A 429 18.82 -3.01 -26.50
N PRO A 430 17.71 -2.32 -26.17
CA PRO A 430 16.39 -2.84 -26.41
C PRO A 430 16.33 -3.30 -27.87
N ALA A 431 15.92 -4.55 -28.07
CA ALA A 431 15.74 -5.08 -29.41
C ALA A 431 14.90 -4.08 -30.20
N PRO A 432 15.28 -3.73 -31.45
CA PRO A 432 14.53 -2.78 -32.25
C PRO A 432 13.06 -3.22 -32.23
N THR A 433 12.20 -2.36 -31.73
CA THR A 433 10.77 -2.61 -31.64
C THR A 433 10.24 -2.77 -33.06
N VAL A 434 10.09 -4.03 -33.49
CA VAL A 434 9.37 -4.34 -34.71
C VAL A 434 7.91 -3.96 -34.41
N PRO A 435 7.33 -2.98 -35.12
CA PRO A 435 5.93 -2.64 -34.92
C PRO A 435 5.07 -3.88 -35.17
N PRO A 436 4.03 -4.12 -34.37
CA PRO A 436 3.15 -5.26 -34.57
C PRO A 436 2.57 -5.21 -35.99
N PRO A 437 2.43 -6.36 -36.68
CA PRO A 437 1.76 -6.40 -37.97
C PRO A 437 0.34 -5.88 -37.79
N LEU A 438 -0.01 -4.88 -38.60
CA LEU A 438 -1.38 -4.41 -38.74
C LEU A 438 -2.22 -5.57 -39.29
N HIS A 439 -3.09 -6.12 -38.46
CA HIS A 439 -4.13 -7.07 -38.85
C HIS A 439 -5.50 -6.46 -38.60
#